data_AF-A0A554RJR2-F1
#
_entry.id   AF-A0A554RJR2-F1
#
_cell.length_a   1.000
_cell.length_b   1.000
_cell.length_c   1.000
_cell.angle_alpha   90.00
_cell.angle_beta   90.00
_cell.angle_gamma   90.00
#
_symmetry.space_group_name_H-M   'P 1'
#
loop_
_entity.id
_entity.type
_entity.pdbx_description
1 polymer ?
#
loop_
_entity_poly.entity_id
_entity_poly.type
_entity_poly.pdbx_seq_one_letter_code
_entity_poly.pdbx_strand_id
1 'polypeptide(L)' 'MSSRRRPWLAFWGALLLWSGLACTALFAAAAVWLLVDGSQPSWIILAVTVPMGLVGWWLIRRSGVPVGEALNL' A
#
# COMPACT_ATOMS: atom_id res chain seq x y z
N MET A 1 21.43 -14.60 -16.33
CA MET A 1 19.98 -14.84 -16.15
C MET A 1 19.24 -13.62 -16.64
N SER A 2 18.54 -13.71 -17.77
CA SER A 2 17.72 -12.60 -18.29
C SER A 2 16.47 -12.48 -17.40
N SER A 3 16.53 -11.61 -16.40
CA SER A 3 15.36 -11.27 -15.58
C SER A 3 14.39 -10.52 -16.48
N ARG A 4 13.41 -11.25 -17.04
CA ARG A 4 12.33 -10.68 -17.85
C ARG A 4 11.61 -9.65 -17.00
N ARG A 5 11.87 -8.36 -17.23
CA ARG A 5 11.20 -7.24 -16.52
C ARG A 5 9.70 -7.40 -16.69
N ARG A 6 8.94 -7.31 -15.60
CA ARG A 6 7.48 -7.43 -15.60
C ARG A 6 6.84 -6.09 -15.23
N PRO A 7 6.82 -5.11 -16.16
CA PRO A 7 6.37 -3.75 -15.86
C PRO A 7 4.92 -3.69 -15.37
N TRP A 8 4.06 -4.58 -15.88
CA TRP A 8 2.67 -4.68 -15.43
C TRP A 8 2.55 -5.06 -13.95
N LEU A 9 3.41 -5.97 -13.48
CA LEU A 9 3.47 -6.37 -12.07
C LEU A 9 3.96 -5.25 -11.17
N ALA A 10 4.90 -4.43 -11.67
CA ALA A 10 5.37 -3.24 -10.98
C ALA A 10 4.24 -2.19 -10.84
N PHE A 11 3.47 -1.96 -11.92
CA PHE A 11 2.33 -1.05 -11.93
C PHE A 11 1.25 -1.45 -10.92
N TRP A 12 0.78 -2.71 -10.95
CA TRP A 12 -0.21 -3.19 -9.96
C TRP A 12 0.32 -3.15 -8.55
N GLY A 13 1.61 -3.48 -8.35
CA GLY A 13 2.25 -3.38 -7.05
C GLY A 13 2.30 -1.95 -6.52
N ALA A 14 2.66 -0.99 -7.37
CA ALA A 14 2.68 0.43 -7.03
C ALA A 14 1.28 0.97 -6.74
N LEU A 15 0.28 0.60 -7.54
CA LEU A 15 -1.11 0.98 -7.31
C LEU A 15 -1.64 0.46 -5.97
N LEU A 16 -1.36 -0.81 -5.64
CA LEU A 16 -1.70 -1.42 -4.36
C LEU A 16 -0.98 -0.75 -3.19
N LEU A 17 0.30 -0.40 -3.36
CA LEU A 17 1.09 0.27 -2.34
C LEU A 17 0.55 1.69 -2.07
N TRP A 18 0.34 2.48 -3.12
CA TRP A 18 -0.15 3.86 -3.01
C TRP A 18 -1.57 3.92 -2.44
N SER A 19 -2.47 3.04 -2.92
CA SER A 19 -3.82 2.94 -2.34
C SER A 19 -3.77 2.49 -0.89
N GLY A 20 -2.95 1.50 -0.54
CA GLY A 20 -2.75 1.07 0.85
C GLY A 20 -2.23 2.19 1.75
N LEU A 21 -1.25 2.97 1.29
CA LEU A 21 -0.71 4.14 2.00
C LEU A 21 -1.77 5.23 2.18
N ALA A 22 -2.50 5.58 1.11
CA ALA A 22 -3.55 6.59 1.16
C ALA A 22 -4.68 6.19 2.12
N CYS A 23 -5.17 4.95 2.03
CA CYS A 23 -6.20 4.43 2.93
C CYS A 23 -5.71 4.39 4.38
N THR A 24 -4.45 4.01 4.62
CA THR A 24 -3.88 3.99 5.98
C THR A 24 -3.73 5.39 6.56
N ALA A 25 -3.31 6.37 5.74
CA ALA A 25 -3.22 7.77 6.16
C ALA A 25 -4.60 8.36 6.47
N LEU A 26 -5.61 8.10 5.63
CA LEU A 26 -6.99 8.50 5.87
C LEU A 26 -7.56 7.84 7.14
N PHE A 27 -7.32 6.55 7.33
CA PHE A 27 -7.72 5.85 8.55
C PHE A 27 -7.05 6.45 9.78
N ALA A 28 -5.75 6.77 9.73
CA ALA A 28 -5.06 7.38 10.85
C ALA A 28 -5.68 8.74 11.21
N ALA A 29 -5.98 9.59 10.22
CA ALA A 29 -6.65 10.86 10.45
C ALA A 29 -8.06 10.67 11.06
N ALA A 30 -8.85 9.76 10.50
CA ALA A 30 -10.18 9.44 11.02
C ALA A 30 -10.14 8.82 12.42
N ALA A 31 -9.16 7.98 12.71
CA ALA A 31 -8.98 7.36 14.01
C ALA A 31 -8.62 8.38 15.08
N VAL A 32 -7.73 9.33 14.77
CA VAL A 32 -7.42 10.45 15.67
C VAL A 32 -8.69 11.26 15.97
N TRP A 33 -9.46 11.59 14.93
CA TRP A 33 -10.71 12.33 15.11
C TRP A 33 -11.73 11.58 15.98
N LEU A 34 -11.96 10.29 15.71
CA LEU A 34 -12.88 9.46 16.50
C LEU A 34 -12.44 9.31 17.96
N LEU A 35 -11.14 9.15 18.21
CA LEU A 35 -10.60 9.03 19.56
C LEU A 35 -10.76 10.35 20.35
N VAL A 36 -10.63 11.50 19.69
CA VAL A 36 -10.90 12.81 20.30
C VAL A 36 -12.38 12.97 20.65
N ASP A 37 -13.27 12.46 19.80
CA ASP A 37 -14.73 12.45 20.03
C ASP A 37 -15.19 11.33 21.00
N GLY A 38 -14.27 10.58 21.62
CA GLY A 38 -14.59 9.51 22.57
C GLY A 38 -15.17 8.24 21.93
N SER A 39 -15.12 8.13 20.61
CA SER A 39 -15.59 6.97 19.83
C SER A 39 -14.44 6.01 19.52
N GLN A 40 -14.76 4.71 19.36
CA GLN A 40 -13.73 3.72 19.00
C GLN A 40 -13.59 3.56 17.48
N PRO A 41 -12.37 3.72 16.92
CA PRO A 41 -12.12 3.42 15.52
C PRO A 41 -12.12 1.91 15.26
N SER A 42 -12.60 1.51 14.08
CA SER A 42 -12.60 0.11 13.68
C SER A 42 -11.20 -0.31 13.20
N TRP A 43 -10.40 -0.84 14.13
CA TRP A 43 -9.04 -1.32 13.88
C TRP A 43 -8.94 -2.42 12.81
N ILE A 44 -10.06 -3.07 12.48
CA ILE A 44 -10.11 -4.06 11.39
C ILE A 44 -9.75 -3.43 10.04
N ILE A 45 -10.06 -2.15 9.84
CA ILE A 45 -9.72 -1.42 8.62
C ILE A 45 -8.20 -1.37 8.47
N LEU A 46 -7.48 -1.02 9.54
CA LEU A 46 -6.02 -1.01 9.56
C LEU A 46 -5.43 -2.41 9.33
N ALA A 47 -6.04 -3.45 9.93
CA ALA A 47 -5.64 -4.83 9.72
C ALA A 47 -5.83 -5.32 8.27
N VAL A 48 -6.67 -4.66 7.46
CA VAL A 48 -6.88 -4.99 6.03
C VAL A 48 -6.01 -4.12 5.13
N THR A 49 -5.89 -2.82 5.41
CA THR A 49 -5.15 -1.89 4.56
C THR A 49 -3.63 -2.10 4.63
N VAL A 50 -3.10 -2.46 5.80
CA VAL A 50 -1.67 -2.73 5.97
C VAL A 50 -1.21 -3.94 5.15
N PRO A 51 -1.87 -5.12 5.20
CA PRO A 51 -1.54 -6.23 4.31
C PRO A 51 -1.66 -5.90 2.82
N MET A 52 -2.65 -5.10 2.40
CA MET A 52 -2.75 -4.67 1.00
C MET A 52 -1.49 -3.91 0.54
N GLY A 53 -1.00 -2.97 1.36
CA GLY A 53 0.25 -2.27 1.08
C GLY A 53 1.46 -3.21 1.02
N LEU A 54 1.54 -4.18 1.95
CA LEU A 54 2.59 -5.20 1.95
C LEU A 54 2.57 -6.09 0.71
N VAL A 55 1.38 -6.46 0.22
CA VAL A 55 1.21 -7.21 -1.03
C VAL A 55 1.69 -6.36 -2.21
N GLY A 56 1.33 -5.08 -2.26
CA GLY A 56 1.83 -4.15 -3.28
C GLY A 56 3.35 -4.08 -3.30
N TRP A 57 3.98 -3.92 -2.15
CA TRP A 57 5.44 -3.95 -1.99
C TRP A 57 6.08 -5.27 -2.48
N TRP A 58 5.47 -6.40 -2.11
CA TRP A 58 5.94 -7.72 -2.51
C TRP A 58 5.88 -7.92 -4.03
N LEU A 59 4.81 -7.44 -4.68
CA LEU A 59 4.66 -7.47 -6.14
C LEU A 59 5.74 -6.63 -6.84
N ILE A 60 6.05 -5.43 -6.33
CA ILE A 60 7.13 -4.58 -6.85
C ILE A 60 8.47 -5.33 -6.77
N ARG A 61 8.79 -5.93 -5.62
CA ARG A 61 10.05 -6.70 -5.46
C ARG A 61 10.14 -7.91 -6.39
N ARG A 62 9.02 -8.54 -6.73
CA ARG A 62 8.95 -9.67 -7.66
C ARG A 62 8.96 -9.25 -9.14
N SER A 63 8.74 -7.97 -9.44
CA SER A 63 8.64 -7.47 -10.82
C SER A 63 9.99 -7.35 -11.56
N GLY A 64 11.10 -7.29 -10.81
CA GLY A 64 12.44 -7.06 -11.35
C GLY A 64 12.68 -5.63 -11.87
N VAL A 65 11.76 -4.71 -11.63
CA VAL A 65 11.87 -3.28 -11.94
C VAL A 65 12.47 -2.54 -10.74
N PRO A 66 13.38 -1.57 -10.93
CA PRO A 66 13.87 -0.72 -9.84
C PRO A 66 12.70 -0.09 -9.09
N VAL A 67 12.74 -0.13 -7.75
CA VAL A 67 11.63 0.36 -6.90
C VAL A 67 11.34 1.83 -7.20
N GLY A 68 12.36 2.66 -7.45
CA GLY A 68 12.19 4.06 -7.83
C GLY A 68 11.41 4.25 -9.13
N GLU A 69 11.66 3.41 -10.15
CA GLU A 69 10.89 3.44 -11.40
C GLU A 69 9.45 2.96 -11.16
N ALA A 70 9.27 1.89 -10.39
CA ALA A 70 7.94 1.36 -10.08
C ALA A 70 7.05 2.36 -9.33
N LEU A 71 7.64 3.19 -8.46
CA LEU A 71 6.90 4.17 -7.66
C LEU A 71 6.62 5.50 -8.38
N ASN A 72 7.41 5.82 -9.41
CA ASN A 72 7.27 7.03 -10.25
C ASN A 72 6.60 6.76 -11.62
N LEU A 73 6.01 5.57 -11.80
CA LEU A 73 5.27 5.22 -13.02
C LEU A 73 4.13 6.19 -13.33
#